data_AF-A0A2E7AY00-F1
#
_entry.id   AF-A0A2E7AY00-F1
#
_cell.length_a   1.000
_cell.length_b   1.000
_cell.length_c   1.000
_cell.angle_alpha   90.00
_cell.angle_beta   90.00
_cell.angle_gamma   90.00
#
_symmetry.space_group_name_H-M   'P 1'
#
loop_
_entity.id
_entity.type
_entity.pdbx_description
1 polymer ?
#
loop_
_entity_poly.entity_id
_entity_poly.type
_entity_poly.pdbx_seq_one_letter_code
_entity_poly.pdbx_strand_id
1 'polypeptide(L)'
;MSLGGSSQVRGLRMKSDDETGFALIGMGPGKVDSMTFEAVEVAKNSDVRLYEAYTALWPDDELERLETMIGPIKRIMRPAVERPETLFEQAKDKLVAILVVGDPMQATTHIDFQLRAEKEGIPVRVIHGISVTTLVPGSTGLSDYKFGRSTTLTYPYGDWIVTSPLEVMLRNKAQGFHTLVLFDLDPTGAGTGDQSPMQPQDALLSIEKMIEKLQHSEMEESIKQQASDLLDSEIVLCCDLGTNDAFLKTTTVGGLRNLSGGRLNCMVFLANMSEMELEAINRWK
;
A
#
# COMPACT_ATOMS: atom_id res chain seq x y z
N MET A 1 12.93 -14.02 -51.62
CA MET A 1 12.11 -14.13 -50.39
C MET A 1 12.69 -13.17 -49.38
N SER A 2 11.98 -12.08 -49.12
CA SER A 2 12.36 -11.06 -48.15
C SER A 2 12.09 -11.60 -46.74
N LEU A 3 13.12 -11.67 -45.91
CA LEU A 3 12.98 -11.99 -44.49
C LEU A 3 12.52 -10.73 -43.76
N GLY A 4 11.32 -10.82 -43.19
CA GLY A 4 10.62 -9.73 -42.51
C GLY A 4 11.42 -9.15 -41.36
N GLY A 5 11.33 -7.83 -41.25
CA GLY A 5 11.96 -7.04 -40.20
C GLY A 5 11.44 -7.40 -38.83
N SER A 6 12.37 -7.52 -37.89
CA SER A 6 12.11 -7.56 -36.46
C SER A 6 11.48 -6.23 -36.03
N SER A 7 10.21 -6.26 -35.60
CA SER A 7 9.63 -5.17 -34.83
C SER A 7 10.32 -5.14 -33.46
N GLN A 8 11.37 -4.32 -33.34
CA GLN A 8 11.88 -3.92 -32.03
C GLN A 8 10.73 -3.20 -31.31
N VAL A 9 10.12 -3.86 -30.33
CA VAL A 9 9.31 -3.20 -29.31
C VAL A 9 10.28 -2.32 -28.51
N ARG A 10 10.52 -1.10 -28.98
CA ARG A 10 11.15 -0.06 -28.17
C ARG A 10 10.17 0.23 -27.03
N GLY A 11 10.57 -0.07 -25.80
CA GLY A 11 9.81 0.35 -24.62
C GLY A 11 9.54 1.85 -24.74
N LEU A 12 8.25 2.21 -24.80
CA LEU A 12 7.78 3.60 -24.84
C LEU A 12 8.01 4.21 -23.45
N ARG A 13 9.25 4.61 -23.17
CA ARG A 13 9.56 5.39 -21.98
C ARG A 13 9.28 6.85 -22.31
N MET A 14 8.41 7.50 -21.52
CA MET A 14 8.20 8.93 -21.68
C MET A 14 9.53 9.68 -21.54
N LYS A 15 9.81 10.61 -22.46
CA LYS A 15 10.84 11.62 -22.23
C LYS A 15 10.28 12.67 -21.26
N SER A 16 11.15 13.45 -20.62
CA SER A 16 10.73 14.52 -19.69
C SER A 16 9.76 15.53 -20.31
N ASP A 17 9.66 15.57 -21.64
CA ASP A 17 9.02 16.62 -22.44
C ASP A 17 7.76 16.11 -23.19
N ASP A 18 7.30 14.88 -22.93
CA ASP A 18 6.10 14.39 -23.61
C ASP A 18 4.86 15.16 -23.14
N GLU A 19 4.18 15.81 -24.08
CA GLU A 19 3.03 16.69 -23.82
C GLU A 19 1.72 15.92 -23.58
N THR A 20 1.68 14.61 -23.86
CA THR A 20 0.50 13.76 -23.72
C THR A 20 0.84 12.40 -23.10
N GLY A 21 -0.16 11.72 -22.53
CA GLY A 21 -0.01 10.41 -21.88
C GLY A 21 -0.43 10.42 -20.42
N PHE A 22 0.12 9.49 -19.64
CA PHE A 22 -0.16 9.38 -18.20
C PHE A 22 1.08 9.70 -17.35
N ALA A 23 0.86 10.48 -16.30
CA ALA A 23 1.78 10.58 -15.17
C ALA A 23 1.18 9.88 -13.95
N LEU A 24 1.74 8.74 -13.54
CA LEU A 24 1.42 8.08 -12.28
C LEU A 24 2.28 8.71 -11.18
N ILE A 25 1.66 9.45 -10.27
CA ILE A 25 2.36 10.32 -9.32
C ILE A 25 2.12 9.86 -7.89
N GLY A 26 3.19 9.49 -7.20
CA GLY A 26 3.17 9.22 -5.76
C GLY A 26 3.08 10.52 -4.96
N MET A 27 2.00 10.66 -4.19
CA MET A 27 1.74 11.83 -3.33
C MET A 27 2.44 11.72 -1.96
N GLY A 28 3.01 10.55 -1.64
CA GLY A 28 3.39 10.27 -0.26
C GLY A 28 2.19 10.05 0.66
N PRO A 29 2.43 9.87 1.97
CA PRO A 29 1.45 9.28 2.88
C PRO A 29 0.37 10.25 3.38
N GLY A 30 0.62 11.57 3.39
CA GLY A 30 -0.35 12.49 3.98
C GLY A 30 0.04 13.95 4.14
N LYS A 31 1.07 14.44 3.45
CA LYS A 31 1.45 15.87 3.49
C LYS A 31 1.95 16.31 2.13
N VAL A 32 1.51 17.48 1.68
CA VAL A 32 2.03 18.13 0.47
C VAL A 32 3.54 18.32 0.56
N ASP A 33 4.05 18.67 1.74
CA ASP A 33 5.49 18.89 1.96
C ASP A 33 6.33 17.61 1.83
N SER A 34 5.70 16.43 1.84
CA SER A 34 6.35 15.14 1.62
C SER A 34 6.31 14.68 0.17
N MET A 35 5.65 15.43 -0.72
CA MET A 35 5.72 15.20 -2.16
C MET A 35 7.09 15.61 -2.69
N THR A 36 7.58 14.89 -3.69
CA THR A 36 8.78 15.32 -4.40
C THR A 36 8.49 16.58 -5.20
N PHE A 37 9.50 17.43 -5.40
CA PHE A 37 9.36 18.61 -6.27
C PHE A 37 8.91 18.21 -7.68
N GLU A 38 9.41 17.09 -8.19
CA GLU A 38 9.00 16.54 -9.48
C GLU A 38 7.52 16.16 -9.51
N ALA A 39 6.99 15.53 -8.45
CA ALA A 39 5.58 15.16 -8.36
C ALA A 39 4.67 16.39 -8.42
N VAL A 40 5.00 17.45 -7.68
CA VAL A 40 4.24 18.69 -7.67
C VAL A 40 4.30 19.38 -9.04
N GLU A 41 5.49 19.50 -9.64
CA GLU A 41 5.67 20.17 -10.93
C GLU A 41 4.96 19.43 -12.07
N VAL A 42 5.09 18.10 -12.15
CA VAL A 42 4.40 17.31 -13.18
C VAL A 42 2.89 17.37 -12.99
N ALA A 43 2.40 17.24 -11.75
CA ALA A 43 0.98 17.36 -11.46
C ALA A 43 0.46 18.74 -11.88
N LYS A 44 1.20 19.81 -11.56
CA LYS A 44 0.86 21.21 -11.90
C LYS A 44 0.80 21.46 -13.41
N ASN A 45 1.67 20.84 -14.18
CA ASN A 45 1.73 21.00 -15.63
C ASN A 45 0.82 20.04 -16.41
N SER A 46 0.09 19.15 -15.73
CA SER A 46 -0.84 18.21 -16.38
C SER A 46 -2.17 18.87 -16.77
N ASP A 47 -2.78 18.49 -17.89
CA ASP A 47 -4.09 19.02 -18.31
C ASP A 47 -5.22 18.53 -17.40
N VAL A 48 -5.10 17.30 -16.90
CA VAL A 48 -6.09 16.64 -16.05
C VAL A 48 -5.40 16.08 -14.82
N ARG A 49 -5.96 16.29 -13.62
CA ARG A 49 -5.50 15.67 -12.37
C ARG A 49 -6.60 14.83 -11.77
N LEU A 50 -6.29 13.55 -11.56
CA LEU A 50 -7.19 12.55 -11.03
C LEU A 50 -6.63 12.02 -9.73
N TYR A 51 -7.38 12.16 -8.64
CA TYR A 51 -7.00 11.57 -7.36
C TYR A 51 -7.63 10.20 -7.20
N GLU A 52 -6.80 9.17 -7.21
CA GLU A 52 -7.21 7.79 -7.00
C GLU A 52 -7.37 7.54 -5.49
N ALA A 53 -8.62 7.42 -5.06
CA ALA A 53 -8.96 7.43 -3.63
C ALA A 53 -9.34 6.05 -3.09
N TYR A 54 -9.19 4.96 -3.85
CA TYR A 54 -9.55 3.61 -3.42
C TYR A 54 -8.41 2.81 -2.83
N THR A 55 -7.16 3.21 -3.09
CA THR A 55 -5.96 2.59 -2.51
C THR A 55 -5.58 3.18 -1.17
N ALA A 56 -5.91 4.44 -0.89
CA ALA A 56 -5.90 5.05 0.43
C ALA A 56 -6.47 6.47 0.36
N LEU A 57 -6.98 6.94 1.50
CA LEU A 57 -7.41 8.33 1.65
C LEU A 57 -6.22 9.23 2.04
N TRP A 58 -6.22 10.46 1.56
CA TRP A 58 -5.33 11.52 2.01
C TRP A 58 -6.08 12.45 2.98
N PRO A 59 -5.41 13.16 3.91
CA PRO A 59 -6.07 14.16 4.74
C PRO A 59 -6.74 15.23 3.87
N ASP A 60 -8.00 15.57 4.17
CA ASP A 60 -8.82 16.46 3.33
C ASP A 60 -8.21 17.87 3.25
N ASP A 61 -7.66 18.39 4.36
CA ASP A 61 -7.01 19.69 4.43
C ASP A 61 -5.73 19.76 3.59
N GLU A 62 -4.93 18.69 3.57
CA GLU A 62 -3.75 18.58 2.70
C GLU A 62 -4.14 18.41 1.23
N LEU A 63 -5.26 17.74 0.92
CA LEU A 63 -5.78 17.62 -0.44
C LEU A 63 -6.27 18.97 -0.98
N GLU A 64 -7.00 19.74 -0.18
CA GLU A 64 -7.40 21.12 -0.51
C GLU A 64 -6.20 22.04 -0.72
N ARG A 65 -5.17 21.91 0.13
CA ARG A 65 -3.90 22.62 -0.01
C ARG A 65 -3.21 22.28 -1.34
N LEU A 66 -3.17 21.00 -1.71
CA LEU A 66 -2.60 20.58 -2.99
C LEU A 66 -3.40 21.12 -4.17
N GLU A 67 -4.73 21.02 -4.15
CA GLU A 67 -5.61 21.52 -5.21
C GLU A 67 -5.40 23.03 -5.45
N THR A 68 -5.18 23.80 -4.38
CA THR A 68 -4.81 25.22 -4.49
C THR A 68 -3.47 25.45 -5.21
N MET A 69 -2.51 24.55 -5.04
CA MET A 69 -1.16 24.66 -5.62
C MET A 69 -1.06 24.21 -7.07
N ILE A 70 -1.75 23.11 -7.40
CA ILE A 70 -1.64 22.50 -8.73
C ILE A 70 -2.82 22.89 -9.62
N GLY A 71 -4.01 23.13 -9.07
CA GLY A 71 -5.26 23.31 -9.81
C GLY A 71 -6.24 22.16 -9.53
N PRO A 72 -7.44 22.20 -10.14
CA PRO A 72 -8.55 21.31 -9.79
C PRO A 72 -8.21 19.82 -9.85
N ILE A 73 -8.65 19.07 -8.84
CA ILE A 73 -8.42 17.64 -8.70
C ILE A 73 -9.76 16.92 -8.75
N LYS A 74 -9.89 15.94 -9.65
CA LYS A 74 -11.09 15.10 -9.72
C LYS A 74 -10.84 13.77 -9.04
N ARG A 75 -11.62 13.46 -8.02
CA ARG A 75 -11.60 12.14 -7.37
C ARG A 75 -12.09 11.04 -8.33
N ILE A 76 -11.36 9.93 -8.39
CA ILE A 76 -11.71 8.71 -9.13
C ILE A 76 -11.65 7.49 -8.22
N MET A 77 -12.45 6.48 -8.58
CA MET A 77 -12.60 5.22 -7.84
C MET A 77 -12.19 4.04 -8.74
N ARG A 78 -12.09 2.84 -8.16
CA ARG A 78 -11.52 1.65 -8.83
C ARG A 78 -12.07 1.38 -10.24
N PRO A 79 -13.39 1.47 -10.49
CA PRO A 79 -13.92 1.21 -11.83
C PRO A 79 -13.33 2.11 -12.93
N ALA A 80 -12.97 3.35 -12.61
CA ALA A 80 -12.39 4.27 -13.58
C ALA A 80 -10.94 3.91 -13.96
N VAL A 81 -10.21 3.24 -13.07
CA VAL A 81 -8.83 2.78 -13.30
C VAL A 81 -8.81 1.38 -13.94
N GLU A 82 -9.75 0.52 -13.55
CA GLU A 82 -9.88 -0.83 -14.11
C GLU A 82 -10.55 -0.82 -15.49
N ARG A 83 -11.42 0.15 -15.78
CA ARG A 83 -12.05 0.36 -17.10
C ARG A 83 -11.69 1.76 -17.63
N PRO A 84 -10.45 1.92 -18.13
CA PRO A 84 -9.87 3.23 -18.40
C PRO A 84 -10.10 3.69 -19.84
N GLU A 85 -11.07 3.13 -20.59
CA GLU A 85 -11.21 3.41 -22.03
C GLU A 85 -11.38 4.91 -22.30
N THR A 86 -12.15 5.58 -21.45
CA THR A 86 -12.35 7.04 -21.52
C THR A 86 -11.13 7.85 -21.09
N LEU A 87 -10.30 7.30 -20.19
CA LEU A 87 -9.05 7.93 -19.77
C LEU A 87 -7.98 7.79 -20.85
N PHE A 88 -7.92 6.62 -21.48
CA PHE A 88 -6.96 6.30 -22.53
C PHE A 88 -7.19 7.17 -23.76
N GLU A 89 -8.45 7.39 -24.14
CA GLU A 89 -8.76 8.32 -25.23
C GLU A 89 -8.32 9.75 -24.92
N GLN A 90 -8.55 10.22 -23.68
CA GLN A 90 -8.09 11.54 -23.26
C GLN A 90 -6.57 11.66 -23.26
N ALA A 91 -5.85 10.63 -22.83
CA ALA A 91 -4.40 10.62 -22.71
C ALA A 91 -3.66 10.61 -24.06
N LYS A 92 -4.36 10.42 -25.19
CA LYS A 92 -3.75 10.57 -26.51
C LYS A 92 -3.37 12.02 -26.82
N ASP A 93 -4.22 12.96 -26.38
CA ASP A 93 -4.11 14.39 -26.70
C ASP A 93 -3.82 15.27 -25.47
N LYS A 94 -3.76 14.68 -24.27
CA LYS A 94 -3.57 15.40 -23.01
C LYS A 94 -2.60 14.67 -22.08
N LEU A 95 -1.95 15.42 -21.21
CA LEU A 95 -1.24 14.87 -20.07
C LEU A 95 -2.21 14.67 -18.89
N VAL A 96 -2.41 13.41 -18.51
CA VAL A 96 -3.31 13.01 -17.42
C VAL A 96 -2.48 12.55 -16.21
N ALA A 97 -2.49 13.35 -15.14
CA ALA A 97 -1.93 12.97 -13.85
C ALA A 97 -2.90 12.08 -13.07
N ILE A 98 -2.43 10.92 -12.63
CA ILE A 98 -3.10 10.04 -11.68
C ILE A 98 -2.30 10.13 -10.37
N LEU A 99 -2.87 10.81 -9.38
CA LEU A 99 -2.32 11.04 -8.07
C LEU A 99 -2.68 9.85 -7.17
N VAL A 100 -1.66 9.18 -6.64
CA VAL A 100 -1.78 7.96 -5.83
C VAL A 100 -1.16 8.22 -4.46
N VAL A 101 -1.87 7.86 -3.38
CA VAL A 101 -1.31 7.96 -2.02
C VAL A 101 -0.12 7.02 -1.88
N GLY A 102 0.96 7.51 -1.29
CA GLY A 102 2.21 6.76 -1.17
C GLY A 102 3.02 6.74 -2.47
N ASP A 103 3.32 5.55 -2.97
CA ASP A 103 4.03 5.33 -4.23
C ASP A 103 3.18 4.46 -5.18
N PRO A 104 3.01 4.86 -6.45
CA PRO A 104 2.13 4.17 -7.37
C PRO A 104 2.57 2.73 -7.65
N MET A 105 3.84 2.38 -7.46
CA MET A 105 4.39 1.04 -7.73
C MET A 105 4.57 0.19 -6.46
N GLN A 106 4.12 0.66 -5.30
CA GLN A 106 4.25 -0.06 -4.03
C GLN A 106 2.88 -0.49 -3.49
N ALA A 107 2.68 -1.79 -3.30
CA ALA A 107 1.46 -2.36 -2.75
C ALA A 107 0.16 -1.97 -3.50
N THR A 108 0.25 -1.80 -4.82
CA THR A 108 -0.90 -1.51 -5.70
C THR A 108 -0.88 -2.37 -6.97
N THR A 109 -1.92 -2.26 -7.80
CA THR A 109 -2.04 -2.96 -9.09
C THR A 109 -1.77 -2.06 -10.31
N HIS A 110 -1.22 -0.86 -10.12
CA HIS A 110 -1.02 0.12 -11.20
C HIS A 110 -0.05 -0.34 -12.31
N ILE A 111 0.74 -1.39 -12.08
CA ILE A 111 1.54 -2.02 -13.15
C ILE A 111 0.66 -2.59 -14.28
N ASP A 112 -0.53 -3.12 -13.96
CA ASP A 112 -1.47 -3.59 -14.98
C ASP A 112 -1.98 -2.42 -15.84
N PHE A 113 -2.27 -1.28 -15.21
CA PHE A 113 -2.65 -0.05 -15.91
C PHE A 113 -1.55 0.40 -16.87
N GLN A 114 -0.29 0.43 -16.41
CA GLN A 114 0.87 0.80 -17.23
C GLN A 114 1.00 -0.13 -18.44
N LEU A 115 0.93 -1.45 -18.24
CA LEU A 115 1.03 -2.44 -19.32
C LEU A 115 -0.11 -2.34 -20.34
N ARG A 116 -1.32 -1.97 -19.90
CA ARG A 116 -2.45 -1.73 -20.80
C ARG A 116 -2.25 -0.45 -21.63
N ALA A 117 -1.79 0.63 -21.02
CA ALA A 117 -1.50 1.88 -21.72
C ALA A 117 -0.39 1.70 -22.77
N GLU A 118 0.68 0.97 -22.43
CA GLU A 118 1.77 0.66 -23.36
C GLU A 118 1.30 -0.13 -24.59
N LYS A 119 0.36 -1.06 -24.43
CA LYS A 119 -0.23 -1.82 -25.55
C LYS A 119 -1.02 -0.94 -26.52
N GLU A 120 -1.58 0.15 -26.03
CA GLU A 120 -2.31 1.16 -26.82
C GLU A 120 -1.38 2.27 -27.35
N GLY A 121 -0.07 2.15 -27.12
CA GLY A 121 0.92 3.16 -27.54
C GLY A 121 0.87 4.45 -26.74
N ILE A 122 0.19 4.47 -25.59
CA ILE A 122 0.08 5.63 -24.72
C ILE A 122 1.27 5.64 -23.76
N PRO A 123 2.06 6.72 -23.74
CA PRO A 123 3.27 6.75 -22.95
C PRO A 123 2.91 7.00 -21.46
N VAL A 124 3.62 6.31 -20.56
CA VAL A 124 3.38 6.39 -19.10
C VAL A 124 4.68 6.74 -18.39
N ARG A 125 4.62 7.78 -17.57
CA ARG A 125 5.69 8.19 -16.66
C ARG A 125 5.29 7.88 -15.22
N VAL A 126 6.21 7.28 -14.47
CA VAL A 126 6.05 7.05 -13.03
C VAL A 126 6.89 8.07 -12.27
N ILE A 127 6.26 8.82 -11.38
CA ILE A 127 6.91 9.67 -10.39
C ILE A 127 6.75 9.01 -9.03
N HIS A 128 7.89 8.58 -8.47
CA HIS A 128 7.91 7.87 -7.21
C HIS A 128 7.60 8.79 -6.02
N GLY A 129 7.02 8.19 -4.97
CA GLY A 129 6.62 8.86 -3.74
C GLY A 129 7.12 8.13 -2.50
N ILE A 130 6.96 8.75 -1.34
CA ILE A 130 7.28 8.10 -0.05
C ILE A 130 6.22 7.05 0.25
N SER A 131 6.63 5.79 0.43
CA SER A 131 5.74 4.66 0.70
C SER A 131 5.80 4.23 2.17
N VAL A 132 4.71 3.66 2.68
CA VAL A 132 4.71 2.99 3.98
C VAL A 132 5.76 1.87 4.06
N THR A 133 6.07 1.23 2.92
CA THR A 133 7.08 0.16 2.81
C THR A 133 8.48 0.65 3.17
N THR A 134 8.79 1.93 2.97
CA THR A 134 10.08 2.53 3.35
C THR A 134 9.99 3.28 4.69
N LEU A 135 8.83 3.84 5.03
CA LEU A 135 8.62 4.54 6.29
C LEU A 135 8.69 3.59 7.49
N VAL A 136 8.15 2.38 7.38
CA VAL A 136 8.03 1.46 8.52
C VAL A 136 9.41 1.05 9.08
N PRO A 137 10.38 0.56 8.29
CA PRO A 137 11.71 0.26 8.82
C PRO A 137 12.36 1.48 9.50
N GLY A 138 12.33 2.64 8.81
CA GLY A 138 12.93 3.87 9.32
C GLY A 138 12.28 4.41 10.61
N SER A 139 10.95 4.33 10.70
CA SER A 139 10.19 4.85 11.86
C SER A 139 10.31 3.94 13.08
N THR A 140 10.31 2.63 12.86
CA THR A 140 10.43 1.64 13.94
C THR A 140 11.85 1.54 14.47
N GLY A 141 12.86 1.81 13.63
CA GLY A 141 14.28 1.61 13.94
C GLY A 141 14.72 0.15 13.75
N LEU A 142 13.89 -0.66 13.08
CA LEU A 142 14.23 -2.03 12.70
C LEU A 142 15.12 -2.02 11.46
N SER A 143 15.99 -3.02 11.35
CA SER A 143 16.82 -3.17 10.15
C SER A 143 15.96 -3.50 8.95
N ASP A 144 16.05 -2.70 7.88
CA ASP A 144 15.35 -2.92 6.61
C ASP A 144 15.76 -4.27 5.98
N TYR A 145 17.03 -4.67 6.12
CA TYR A 145 17.54 -5.98 5.69
C TYR A 145 16.90 -7.18 6.42
N LYS A 146 16.20 -6.92 7.53
CA LYS A 146 15.49 -7.95 8.29
C LYS A 146 13.99 -7.99 8.02
N PHE A 147 13.49 -7.28 7.01
CA PHE A 147 12.12 -7.44 6.55
C PHE A 147 12.03 -8.56 5.49
N GLY A 148 11.13 -9.51 5.74
CA GLY A 148 10.80 -10.58 4.82
C GLY A 148 9.69 -10.17 3.85
N ARG A 149 9.01 -11.19 3.29
CA ARG A 149 7.87 -10.94 2.39
C ARG A 149 6.76 -10.20 3.14
N SER A 150 6.34 -9.04 2.64
CA SER A 150 5.18 -8.32 3.18
C SER A 150 3.86 -9.05 2.86
N THR A 151 2.82 -8.77 3.64
CA THR A 151 1.48 -9.32 3.42
C THR A 151 0.38 -8.33 3.80
N THR A 152 -0.87 -8.63 3.44
CA THR A 152 -2.04 -7.80 3.74
C THR A 152 -3.10 -8.63 4.46
N LEU A 153 -3.58 -8.16 5.61
CA LEU A 153 -4.78 -8.72 6.25
C LEU A 153 -6.01 -8.23 5.51
N THR A 154 -6.95 -9.12 5.23
CA THR A 154 -8.22 -8.79 4.58
C THR A 154 -9.37 -8.91 5.57
N TYR A 155 -10.46 -8.18 5.33
CA TYR A 155 -11.69 -8.47 6.05
C TYR A 155 -12.19 -9.90 5.73
N PRO A 156 -12.82 -10.58 6.70
CA PRO A 156 -13.51 -11.84 6.44
C PRO A 156 -14.81 -11.59 5.64
N TYR A 157 -15.06 -12.42 4.63
CA TYR A 157 -16.29 -12.39 3.84
C TYR A 157 -17.23 -13.50 4.31
N GLY A 158 -18.09 -13.18 5.29
CA GLY A 158 -18.90 -14.18 5.98
C GLY A 158 -18.01 -15.19 6.72
N ASP A 159 -18.14 -16.47 6.35
CA ASP A 159 -17.34 -17.58 6.87
C ASP A 159 -16.03 -17.79 6.10
N TRP A 160 -15.79 -17.05 5.02
CA TRP A 160 -14.61 -17.18 4.20
C TRP A 160 -13.52 -16.18 4.61
N ILE A 161 -12.31 -16.69 4.81
CA ILE A 161 -11.09 -15.90 5.03
C ILE A 161 -9.88 -16.57 4.36
N VAL A 162 -8.96 -15.77 3.82
CA VAL A 162 -7.68 -16.25 3.30
C VAL A 162 -6.68 -16.42 4.44
N THR A 163 -6.01 -17.56 4.51
CA THR A 163 -5.01 -17.87 5.56
C THR A 163 -3.58 -17.49 5.15
N SER A 164 -3.38 -17.10 3.89
CA SER A 164 -2.05 -16.77 3.37
C SER A 164 -1.32 -15.67 4.15
N PRO A 165 -1.98 -14.63 4.72
CA PRO A 165 -1.27 -13.65 5.54
C PRO A 165 -0.63 -14.25 6.78
N LEU A 166 -1.37 -15.11 7.49
CA LEU A 166 -0.89 -15.83 8.67
C LEU A 166 0.30 -16.74 8.33
N GLU A 167 0.22 -17.47 7.21
CA GLU A 167 1.32 -18.32 6.73
C GLU A 167 2.59 -17.51 6.41
N VAL A 168 2.46 -16.33 5.82
CA VAL A 168 3.60 -15.44 5.53
C VAL A 168 4.25 -14.95 6.82
N MET A 169 3.45 -14.49 7.79
CA MET A 169 3.94 -14.03 9.10
C MET A 169 4.73 -15.14 9.83
N LEU A 170 4.18 -16.36 9.88
CA LEU A 170 4.82 -17.50 10.52
C LEU A 170 6.12 -17.91 9.81
N ARG A 171 6.13 -17.96 8.47
CA ARG A 171 7.33 -18.31 7.68
C ARG A 171 8.45 -17.29 7.85
N ASN A 172 8.13 -16.00 7.78
CA ASN A 172 9.13 -14.95 8.00
C ASN A 172 9.71 -15.05 9.41
N LYS A 173 8.85 -15.19 10.44
CA LYS A 173 9.29 -15.35 11.84
C LYS A 173 10.21 -16.57 12.02
N ALA A 174 9.88 -17.71 11.42
CA ALA A 174 10.70 -18.91 11.46
C ALA A 174 12.09 -18.72 10.80
N GLN A 175 12.20 -17.80 9.83
CA GLN A 175 13.45 -17.43 9.17
C GLN A 175 14.18 -16.25 9.84
N GLY A 176 13.62 -15.69 10.91
CA GLY A 176 14.19 -14.54 11.62
C GLY A 176 13.94 -13.18 10.95
N PHE A 177 12.92 -13.09 10.09
CA PHE A 177 12.52 -11.87 9.41
C PHE A 177 11.25 -11.24 9.99
N HIS A 178 11.29 -9.92 10.18
CA HIS A 178 10.11 -9.11 10.46
C HIS A 178 9.16 -9.12 9.26
N THR A 179 7.87 -8.96 9.52
CA THR A 179 6.85 -8.87 8.45
C THR A 179 6.16 -7.53 8.53
N LEU A 180 6.21 -6.74 7.45
CA LEU A 180 5.26 -5.65 7.26
C LEU A 180 3.91 -6.26 6.89
N VAL A 181 2.92 -6.04 7.75
CA VAL A 181 1.55 -6.49 7.59
C VAL A 181 0.68 -5.25 7.36
N LEU A 182 0.24 -5.08 6.12
CA LEU A 182 -0.70 -4.05 5.71
C LEU A 182 -2.11 -4.44 6.12
N PHE A 183 -2.95 -3.46 6.44
CA PHE A 183 -4.35 -3.70 6.77
C PHE A 183 -5.25 -3.33 5.59
N ASP A 184 -6.35 -4.04 5.43
CA ASP A 184 -7.33 -3.78 4.38
C ASP A 184 -7.94 -2.38 4.53
N LEU A 185 -8.40 -1.81 3.43
CA LEU A 185 -8.96 -0.47 3.39
C LEU A 185 -10.44 -0.44 3.04
N ASP A 186 -10.96 -1.56 2.56
CA ASP A 186 -12.34 -1.67 2.12
C ASP A 186 -12.87 -3.09 2.40
N PRO A 187 -13.82 -3.25 3.34
CA PRO A 187 -14.40 -4.55 3.66
C PRO A 187 -15.18 -5.17 2.50
N THR A 188 -15.60 -4.38 1.51
CA THR A 188 -16.26 -4.86 0.30
C THR A 188 -15.26 -5.29 -0.78
N GLY A 189 -14.03 -4.77 -0.69
CA GLY A 189 -13.01 -4.90 -1.72
C GLY A 189 -13.39 -4.27 -3.06
N ALA A 190 -14.51 -3.55 -3.18
CA ALA A 190 -15.03 -3.03 -4.44
C ALA A 190 -14.36 -1.71 -4.86
N GLY A 191 -13.85 -0.93 -3.90
CA GLY A 191 -13.24 0.37 -4.13
C GLY A 191 -14.23 1.39 -4.69
N THR A 192 -15.50 1.33 -4.29
CA THR A 192 -16.61 2.12 -4.87
C THR A 192 -17.12 3.27 -4.00
N GLY A 193 -16.63 3.44 -2.78
CA GLY A 193 -16.94 4.63 -1.96
C GLY A 193 -17.12 4.38 -0.47
N ASP A 194 -17.38 3.13 -0.06
CA ASP A 194 -17.62 2.75 1.33
C ASP A 194 -16.33 2.27 2.04
N GLN A 195 -15.25 3.03 1.89
CA GLN A 195 -13.97 2.67 2.49
C GLN A 195 -14.07 2.71 4.01
N SER A 196 -13.70 1.60 4.63
CA SER A 196 -13.59 1.46 6.06
C SER A 196 -12.22 0.86 6.35
N PRO A 197 -11.18 1.70 6.54
CA PRO A 197 -9.86 1.22 6.90
C PRO A 197 -9.90 0.34 8.14
N MET A 198 -9.28 -0.83 8.01
CA MET A 198 -9.22 -1.83 9.07
C MET A 198 -8.54 -1.27 10.32
N GLN A 199 -9.27 -1.35 11.42
CA GLN A 199 -8.80 -0.93 12.75
C GLN A 199 -8.08 -2.09 13.45
N PRO A 200 -7.30 -1.83 14.52
CA PRO A 200 -6.60 -2.88 15.26
C PRO A 200 -7.50 -4.05 15.69
N GLN A 201 -8.74 -3.77 16.11
CA GLN A 201 -9.73 -4.78 16.49
C GLN A 201 -10.16 -5.66 15.30
N ASP A 202 -10.33 -5.07 14.12
CA ASP A 202 -10.68 -5.79 12.90
C ASP A 202 -9.52 -6.70 12.43
N ALA A 203 -8.29 -6.20 12.54
CA ALA A 203 -7.08 -6.96 12.23
C ALA A 203 -6.93 -8.18 13.16
N LEU A 204 -7.20 -7.99 14.47
CA LEU A 204 -7.22 -9.10 15.41
C LEU A 204 -8.29 -10.14 15.05
N LEU A 205 -9.53 -9.70 14.77
CA LEU A 205 -10.61 -10.60 14.36
C LEU A 205 -10.25 -11.39 13.08
N SER A 206 -9.60 -10.73 12.12
CA SER A 206 -9.10 -11.38 10.90
C SER A 206 -8.08 -12.47 11.24
N ILE A 207 -7.11 -12.18 12.10
CA ILE A 207 -6.11 -13.16 12.56
C ILE A 207 -6.77 -14.32 13.32
N GLU A 208 -7.68 -14.05 14.25
CA GLU A 208 -8.39 -15.08 15.03
C GLU A 208 -9.16 -16.04 14.12
N LYS A 209 -9.87 -15.53 13.11
CA LYS A 209 -10.55 -16.35 12.10
C LYS A 209 -9.58 -17.18 11.25
N MET A 210 -8.41 -16.64 10.91
CA MET A 210 -7.39 -17.42 10.20
C MET A 210 -6.84 -18.56 11.07
N ILE A 211 -6.60 -18.30 12.36
CA ILE A 211 -6.16 -19.31 13.32
C ILE A 211 -7.23 -20.41 13.42
N GLU A 212 -8.49 -20.05 13.66
CA GLU A 212 -9.61 -20.99 13.75
C GLU A 212 -9.71 -21.87 12.50
N LYS A 213 -9.62 -21.26 11.30
CA LYS A 213 -9.64 -21.99 10.04
C LYS A 213 -8.46 -22.97 9.89
N LEU A 214 -7.27 -22.59 10.34
CA LEU A 214 -6.10 -23.49 10.34
C LEU A 214 -6.25 -24.65 11.35
N GLN A 215 -6.86 -24.42 12.51
CA GLN A 215 -7.10 -25.48 13.50
C GLN A 215 -7.96 -26.63 12.92
N HIS A 216 -8.92 -26.28 12.07
CA HIS A 216 -9.82 -27.23 11.41
C HIS A 216 -9.27 -27.82 10.10
N SER A 217 -8.05 -27.45 9.69
CA SER A 217 -7.40 -27.96 8.49
C SER A 217 -6.56 -29.23 8.73
N GLU A 218 -6.17 -29.92 7.66
CA GLU A 218 -5.28 -31.09 7.70
C GLU A 218 -3.78 -30.74 7.89
N MET A 219 -3.48 -29.50 8.27
CA MET A 219 -2.10 -29.04 8.51
C MET A 219 -1.47 -29.73 9.73
N GLU A 220 -0.14 -29.78 9.77
CA GLU A 220 0.61 -30.37 10.87
C GLU A 220 0.29 -29.72 12.23
N GLU A 221 0.22 -30.53 13.29
CA GLU A 221 -0.10 -30.08 14.66
C GLU A 221 0.88 -29.01 15.19
N SER A 222 2.13 -29.07 14.73
CA SER A 222 3.18 -28.07 15.01
C SER A 222 2.79 -26.67 14.52
N ILE A 223 2.19 -26.57 13.34
CA ILE A 223 1.72 -25.31 12.73
C ILE A 223 0.50 -24.80 13.49
N LYS A 224 -0.40 -25.71 13.90
CA LYS A 224 -1.57 -25.36 14.71
C LYS A 224 -1.18 -24.78 16.06
N GLN A 225 -0.20 -25.36 16.75
CA GLN A 225 0.30 -24.81 18.01
C GLN A 225 0.94 -23.43 17.82
N GLN A 226 1.79 -23.27 16.80
CA GLN A 226 2.42 -21.97 16.49
C GLN A 226 1.39 -20.88 16.15
N ALA A 227 0.29 -21.24 15.50
CA ALA A 227 -0.81 -20.32 15.22
C ALA A 227 -1.54 -19.89 16.50
N SER A 228 -1.71 -20.78 17.47
CA SER A 228 -2.31 -20.45 18.78
C SER A 228 -1.43 -19.52 19.60
N ASP A 229 -0.12 -19.75 19.61
CA ASP A 229 0.86 -18.91 20.33
C ASP A 229 1.08 -17.54 19.67
N LEU A 230 0.52 -17.33 18.47
CA LEU A 230 0.68 -16.09 17.71
C LEU A 230 0.05 -14.89 18.43
N LEU A 231 -1.01 -15.10 19.22
CA LEU A 231 -1.66 -14.04 19.99
C LEU A 231 -0.72 -13.37 21.00
N ASP A 232 0.28 -14.10 21.50
CA ASP A 232 1.27 -13.59 22.46
C ASP A 232 2.51 -12.98 21.77
N SER A 233 2.61 -13.05 20.43
CA SER A 233 3.74 -12.51 19.69
C SER A 233 3.75 -10.99 19.71
N GLU A 234 4.91 -10.39 20.00
CA GLU A 234 5.09 -8.93 19.95
C GLU A 234 4.95 -8.39 18.52
N ILE A 235 4.29 -7.24 18.41
CA ILE A 235 4.11 -6.46 17.19
C ILE A 235 4.37 -4.98 17.48
N VAL A 236 4.60 -4.21 16.43
CA VAL A 236 4.54 -2.75 16.48
C VAL A 236 3.40 -2.30 15.60
N LEU A 237 2.36 -1.73 16.20
CA LEU A 237 1.30 -1.05 15.46
C LEU A 237 1.84 0.30 14.97
N CYS A 238 1.63 0.57 13.68
CA CYS A 238 2.05 1.76 12.99
C CYS A 238 0.83 2.50 12.46
N CYS A 239 0.57 3.69 12.99
CA CYS A 239 -0.61 4.49 12.68
C CYS A 239 -0.19 5.77 11.98
N ASP A 240 -0.89 6.11 10.90
CA ASP A 240 -0.81 7.40 10.18
C ASP A 240 0.62 7.86 9.87
N LEU A 241 1.52 6.92 9.57
CA LEU A 241 2.94 7.20 9.34
C LEU A 241 3.14 8.23 8.22
N GLY A 242 3.94 9.25 8.50
CA GLY A 242 4.21 10.36 7.59
C GLY A 242 3.21 11.51 7.64
N THR A 243 2.19 11.43 8.49
CA THR A 243 1.29 12.55 8.84
C THR A 243 1.77 13.28 10.10
N ASN A 244 1.00 14.26 10.61
CA ASN A 244 1.25 14.87 11.93
C ASN A 244 0.72 14.00 13.08
N ASP A 245 -0.21 13.09 12.80
CA ASP A 245 -0.86 12.20 13.77
C ASP A 245 -0.15 10.85 13.90
N ALA A 246 1.00 10.70 13.24
CA ALA A 246 1.77 9.47 13.21
C ALA A 246 2.14 8.99 14.63
N PHE A 247 1.83 7.75 14.96
CA PHE A 247 2.27 7.14 16.20
C PHE A 247 2.57 5.64 16.06
N LEU A 248 3.39 5.14 16.98
CA LEU A 248 3.82 3.75 17.07
C LEU A 248 3.46 3.20 18.44
N LYS A 249 3.00 1.96 18.50
CA LYS A 249 2.71 1.26 19.76
C LYS A 249 3.17 -0.19 19.70
N THR A 250 4.04 -0.59 20.63
CA THR A 250 4.41 -1.99 20.83
C THR A 250 3.40 -2.67 21.73
N THR A 251 2.94 -3.84 21.31
CA THR A 251 1.97 -4.69 22.03
C THR A 251 2.13 -6.13 21.56
N THR A 252 1.32 -7.07 22.06
CA THR A 252 1.14 -8.37 21.41
C THR A 252 0.03 -8.32 20.37
N VAL A 253 -0.06 -9.33 19.50
CA VAL A 253 -1.19 -9.49 18.56
C VAL A 253 -2.53 -9.44 19.31
N GLY A 254 -2.69 -10.20 20.40
CA GLY A 254 -3.91 -10.17 21.22
C GLY A 254 -4.18 -8.81 21.88
N GLY A 255 -3.12 -8.03 22.14
CA GLY A 255 -3.24 -6.68 22.68
C GLY A 255 -3.79 -5.63 21.70
N LEU A 256 -3.87 -5.93 20.39
CA LEU A 256 -4.54 -5.08 19.40
C LEU A 256 -5.98 -4.74 19.81
N ARG A 257 -6.64 -5.61 20.58
CA ARG A 257 -8.01 -5.40 21.09
C ARG A 257 -8.20 -4.15 21.94
N ASN A 258 -7.12 -3.64 22.52
CA ASN A 258 -7.14 -2.50 23.44
C ASN A 258 -6.70 -1.20 22.76
N LEU A 259 -6.43 -1.23 21.44
CA LEU A 259 -5.90 -0.09 20.71
C LEU A 259 -6.97 0.47 19.77
N SER A 260 -7.12 1.79 19.77
CA SER A 260 -8.01 2.49 18.84
C SER A 260 -7.45 2.54 17.42
N GLY A 261 -6.12 2.55 17.27
CA GLY A 261 -5.47 2.82 15.99
C GLY A 261 -5.53 4.30 15.60
N GLY A 262 -5.12 4.57 14.37
CA GLY A 262 -5.30 5.83 13.65
C GLY A 262 -6.21 5.66 12.44
N ARG A 263 -6.16 6.62 11.50
CA ARG A 263 -6.96 6.60 10.28
C ARG A 263 -6.49 5.50 9.32
N LEU A 264 -5.19 5.37 9.13
CA LEU A 264 -4.56 4.27 8.39
C LEU A 264 -3.60 3.52 9.31
N ASN A 265 -3.74 2.19 9.30
CA ASN A 265 -3.02 1.31 10.20
C ASN A 265 -2.25 0.26 9.40
N CYS A 266 -1.07 -0.09 9.88
CA CYS A 266 -0.38 -1.32 9.53
C CYS A 266 0.37 -1.81 10.78
N MET A 267 0.96 -3.00 10.73
CA MET A 267 1.82 -3.45 11.81
C MET A 267 3.09 -4.11 11.32
N VAL A 268 4.10 -4.12 12.17
CA VAL A 268 5.25 -5.01 12.04
C VAL A 268 5.05 -6.21 12.94
N PHE A 269 4.97 -7.40 12.35
CA PHE A 269 5.05 -8.64 13.09
C PHE A 269 6.53 -8.96 13.36
N LEU A 270 6.92 -8.99 14.64
CA LEU A 270 8.33 -9.07 15.02
C LEU A 270 8.84 -10.51 15.00
N ALA A 271 10.05 -10.67 14.48
CA ALA A 271 10.87 -11.86 14.66
C ALA A 271 11.91 -11.63 15.78
N ASN A 272 12.96 -12.45 15.83
CA ASN A 272 14.09 -12.22 16.72
C ASN A 272 14.71 -10.84 16.45
N MET A 273 15.00 -10.09 17.51
CA MET A 273 15.57 -8.75 17.43
C MET A 273 17.03 -8.77 17.92
N SER A 274 17.88 -7.94 17.33
CA SER A 274 19.16 -7.59 17.93
C SER A 274 18.96 -6.73 19.19
N GLU A 275 20.00 -6.54 20.00
CA GLU A 275 19.94 -5.65 21.17
C GLU A 275 19.54 -4.22 20.79
N MET A 276 20.08 -3.70 19.68
CA MET A 276 19.73 -2.37 19.18
C MET A 276 18.27 -2.28 18.72
N GLU A 277 17.76 -3.31 18.02
CA GLU A 277 16.36 -3.34 17.61
C GLU A 277 15.43 -3.42 18.82
N LEU A 278 15.78 -4.19 19.84
CA LEU A 278 15.01 -4.29 21.08
C LEU A 278 14.97 -2.93 21.80
N GLU A 279 16.08 -2.22 21.91
CA GLU A 279 16.13 -0.86 22.46
C GLU A 279 15.25 0.09 21.64
N ALA A 280 15.32 0.01 20.31
CA ALA A 280 14.51 0.83 19.42
C ALA A 280 13.00 0.58 19.59
N ILE A 281 12.59 -0.69 19.71
CA ILE A 281 11.18 -1.08 19.89
C ILE A 281 10.65 -0.72 21.28
N ASN A 282 11.47 -0.83 22.33
CA ASN A 282 11.06 -0.50 23.69
C ASN A 282 10.65 0.97 23.88
N ARG A 283 11.03 1.88 22.97
CA ARG A 283 10.57 3.28 22.94
C ARG A 283 9.06 3.42 22.80
N TRP A 284 8.38 2.39 22.30
CA TRP A 284 6.95 2.43 21.95
C TRP A 284 6.08 1.54 22.85
N LYS A 285 6.62 0.99 23.95
CA LYS A 285 5.87 0.15 24.89
C LYS A 285 4.82 0.91 25.70
#